data_AF-A0A7J6AB97-F1
#
_entry.id   AF-A0A7J6AB97-F1
#
_cell.length_a   1.000
_cell.length_b   1.000
_cell.length_c   1.000
_cell.angle_alpha   90.00
_cell.angle_beta   90.00
_cell.angle_gamma   90.00
#
_symmetry.space_group_name_H-M   'P 1'
#
loop_
_entity.id
_entity.type
_entity.pdbx_description
1 polymer ?
#
loop_
_entity_poly.entity_id
_entity_poly.type
_entity_poly.pdbx_seq_one_letter_code
_entity_poly.pdbx_strand_id
1 'polypeptide(L)'
;MALLMRACTLVVRLVTVPLVIAEALGLYRLYRRFFPFLMYKLSVNYNAKMKEQKRELFRGLARFSPPRGPLRVLEIGCGTGANFEHYPAGCTITCTDPNPNFQKYLQESMESSPHLEYERFLVAPAEDLRQVPDGSVDVVVCTLVLCSVKNTGQVLQEAKRILRECRKFCRIAGETLNFLGSLGWNKRCLASII
;
A
#
# COMPACT_ATOMS: atom_id res chain seq x y z
N MET A 1 34.69 25.90 18.52
CA MET A 1 34.12 25.06 17.45
C MET A 1 34.34 23.56 17.67
N ALA A 2 35.57 23.07 17.87
CA ALA A 2 35.84 21.63 18.02
C ALA A 2 35.19 20.96 19.25
N LEU A 3 35.14 21.64 20.40
CA LEU A 3 34.54 21.09 21.64
C LEU A 3 33.01 20.93 21.50
N LEU A 4 32.36 21.90 20.89
CA LEU A 4 30.91 21.89 20.60
C LEU A 4 30.56 20.76 19.63
N MET A 5 31.34 20.59 18.55
CA MET A 5 31.14 19.50 17.59
C MET A 5 31.34 18.12 18.23
N ARG A 6 32.31 17.98 19.14
CA ARG A 6 32.52 16.72 19.89
C ARG A 6 31.37 16.43 20.86
N ALA A 7 30.86 17.45 21.54
CA ALA A 7 29.69 17.32 22.42
C ALA A 7 28.42 16.93 21.62
N CYS A 8 28.15 17.59 20.49
CA CYS A 8 27.04 17.23 19.59
C CYS A 8 27.17 15.78 19.08
N THR A 9 28.37 15.35 18.70
CA THR A 9 28.61 13.99 18.23
C THR A 9 28.35 12.94 19.33
N LEU A 10 28.74 13.25 20.57
CA LEU A 10 28.49 12.38 21.74
C LEU A 10 27.00 12.25 22.04
N VAL A 11 26.25 13.36 21.97
CA VAL A 11 24.79 13.36 22.15
C VAL A 11 24.10 12.56 21.05
N VAL A 12 24.48 12.77 19.79
CA VAL A 12 23.93 11.99 18.65
C VAL A 12 24.22 10.51 18.84
N ARG A 13 25.46 10.14 19.22
CA ARG A 13 25.82 8.74 19.48
C ARG A 13 25.01 8.14 20.63
N LEU A 14 24.85 8.85 21.74
CA LEU A 14 24.02 8.41 22.88
C LEU A 14 22.56 8.16 22.49
N VAL A 15 22.01 8.95 21.57
CA VAL A 15 20.65 8.79 21.06
C VAL A 15 20.55 7.66 20.03
N THR A 16 21.56 7.47 19.18
CA THR A 16 21.54 6.44 18.13
C THR A 16 21.91 5.05 18.65
N VAL A 17 22.69 4.94 19.72
CA VAL A 17 23.14 3.65 20.28
C VAL A 17 21.96 2.76 20.72
N PRO A 18 20.94 3.24 21.43
CA PRO A 18 19.74 2.45 21.75
C PRO A 18 18.98 1.96 20.50
N LEU A 19 18.93 2.78 19.45
CA LEU A 19 18.33 2.41 18.16
C LEU A 19 19.10 1.30 17.47
N VAL A 20 20.43 1.42 17.42
CA VAL A 20 21.33 0.40 16.86
C VAL A 20 21.30 -0.89 17.69
N ILE A 21 21.22 -0.79 19.02
CA ILE A 21 21.06 -1.95 19.92
C ILE A 21 19.71 -2.63 19.69
N ALA A 22 18.62 -1.87 19.55
CA ALA A 22 17.31 -2.43 19.25
C ALA A 22 17.25 -3.11 17.88
N GLU A 23 17.98 -2.58 16.89
CA GLU A 23 18.17 -3.18 15.57
C GLU A 23 19.02 -4.46 15.66
N ALA A 24 20.13 -4.44 16.40
CA ALA A 24 21.02 -5.58 16.62
C ALA A 24 20.37 -6.72 17.42
N LEU A 25 19.53 -6.40 18.40
CA LEU A 25 18.72 -7.35 19.15
C LEU A 25 17.55 -7.93 18.34
N GLY A 26 17.35 -7.46 17.10
CA GLY A 26 16.31 -7.96 16.21
C GLY A 26 14.89 -7.60 16.64
N LEU A 27 14.71 -6.64 17.55
CA LEU A 27 13.39 -6.20 18.00
C LEU A 27 12.53 -5.69 16.85
N TYR A 28 13.15 -4.98 15.89
CA TYR A 28 12.48 -4.55 14.66
C TYR A 28 12.05 -5.74 13.77
N ARG A 29 12.85 -6.80 13.72
CA ARG A 29 12.53 -8.03 12.98
C ARG A 29 11.36 -8.79 13.63
N LEU A 30 11.33 -8.83 14.96
CA LEU A 30 10.25 -9.43 15.74
C LEU A 30 8.95 -8.63 15.59
N TYR A 31 9.05 -7.29 15.68
CA TYR A 31 7.94 -6.38 15.40
C TYR A 31 7.37 -6.60 13.99
N ARG A 32 8.20 -6.65 12.94
CA ARG A 32 7.73 -6.91 11.58
C ARG A 32 7.04 -8.26 11.41
N ARG A 33 7.37 -9.26 12.23
CA ARG A 33 6.70 -10.57 12.23
C ARG A 33 5.37 -10.54 12.96
N PHE A 34 5.27 -9.79 14.05
CA PHE A 34 4.05 -9.67 14.85
C PHE A 34 3.04 -8.66 14.29
N PHE A 35 3.53 -7.59 13.64
CA PHE A 35 2.73 -6.51 13.11
C PHE A 35 1.63 -6.97 12.14
N PRO A 36 1.87 -7.90 11.19
CA PRO A 36 0.81 -8.46 10.34
C PRO A 36 -0.30 -9.15 11.13
N PHE A 37 0.05 -9.93 12.17
CA PHE A 37 -0.93 -10.59 13.01
C PHE A 37 -1.79 -9.59 13.78
N LEU A 38 -1.14 -8.58 14.37
CA LEU A 38 -1.83 -7.49 15.06
C LEU A 38 -2.76 -6.73 14.09
N MET A 39 -2.28 -6.39 12.91
CA MET A 39 -3.06 -5.73 11.87
C MET A 39 -4.23 -6.59 11.40
N TYR A 40 -4.02 -7.89 11.17
CA TYR A 40 -5.09 -8.81 10.80
C TYR A 40 -6.21 -8.79 11.84
N LYS A 41 -5.88 -8.93 13.13
CA LYS A 41 -6.86 -8.94 14.23
C LYS A 41 -7.56 -7.59 14.43
N LEU A 42 -6.81 -6.48 14.43
CA LEU A 42 -7.37 -5.15 14.65
C LEU A 42 -8.20 -4.67 13.45
N SER A 43 -7.79 -5.04 12.24
CA SER A 43 -8.44 -4.55 11.02
C SER A 43 -9.78 -5.20 10.74
N VAL A 44 -10.13 -6.36 11.32
CA VAL A 44 -11.45 -7.01 11.08
C VAL A 44 -12.61 -6.06 11.37
N ASN A 45 -12.65 -5.49 12.59
CA ASN A 45 -13.74 -4.59 12.98
C ASN A 45 -13.72 -3.28 12.19
N TYR A 46 -12.53 -2.78 11.85
CA TYR A 46 -12.39 -1.58 11.03
C TYR A 46 -12.88 -1.81 9.60
N ASN A 47 -12.46 -2.90 8.96
CA ASN A 47 -12.84 -3.28 7.61
C ASN A 47 -14.35 -3.51 7.51
N ALA A 48 -14.96 -4.16 8.52
CA ALA A 48 -16.41 -4.33 8.58
C ALA A 48 -17.16 -2.99 8.61
N LYS A 49 -16.66 -2.01 9.38
CA LYS A 49 -17.24 -0.65 9.43
C LYS A 49 -17.02 0.16 8.15
N MET A 50 -15.93 -0.09 7.45
CA MET A 50 -15.55 0.62 6.22
C MET A 50 -16.09 -0.05 4.95
N LYS A 51 -16.82 -1.16 5.07
CA LYS A 51 -17.22 -2.01 3.96
C LYS A 51 -18.01 -1.24 2.89
N GLU A 52 -18.94 -0.38 3.30
CA GLU A 52 -19.76 0.39 2.37
C GLU A 52 -18.95 1.46 1.64
N GLN A 53 -18.09 2.17 2.37
CA GLN A 53 -17.21 3.20 1.80
C GLN A 53 -16.20 2.58 0.82
N LYS A 54 -15.65 1.41 1.14
CA LYS A 54 -14.77 0.66 0.23
C LYS A 54 -15.53 0.19 -1.00
N ARG A 55 -16.75 -0.34 -0.82
CA ARG A 55 -17.60 -0.75 -1.95
C ARG A 55 -17.84 0.41 -2.91
N GLU A 56 -18.19 1.59 -2.40
CA GLU A 56 -18.41 2.76 -3.25
C GLU A 56 -17.12 3.25 -3.91
N LEU A 57 -15.99 3.25 -3.18
CA LEU A 57 -14.67 3.61 -3.72
C LEU A 57 -14.28 2.71 -4.91
N PHE A 58 -14.51 1.41 -4.82
CA PHE A 58 -14.13 0.43 -5.83
C PHE A 58 -15.22 0.12 -6.87
N ARG A 59 -16.45 0.65 -6.69
CA ARG A 59 -17.60 0.41 -7.58
C ARG A 59 -17.28 0.67 -9.04
N GLY A 60 -16.47 1.69 -9.31
CA GLY A 60 -16.11 2.08 -10.66
C GLY A 60 -14.89 1.36 -11.24
N LEU A 61 -14.28 0.41 -10.54
CA LEU A 61 -13.05 -0.24 -10.98
C LEU A 61 -13.24 -1.01 -12.31
N ALA A 62 -14.42 -1.61 -12.49
CA ALA A 62 -14.78 -2.33 -13.72
C ALA A 62 -14.79 -1.45 -14.98
N ARG A 63 -14.86 -0.11 -14.84
CA ARG A 63 -14.84 0.81 -15.99
C ARG A 63 -13.48 0.86 -16.69
N PHE A 64 -12.43 0.39 -16.03
CA PHE A 64 -11.06 0.37 -16.54
C PHE A 64 -10.71 -0.95 -17.22
N SER A 65 -11.63 -1.92 -17.26
CA SER A 65 -11.38 -3.21 -17.90
C SER A 65 -10.95 -3.02 -19.35
N PRO A 66 -9.82 -3.61 -19.77
CA PRO A 66 -9.35 -3.51 -21.14
C PRO A 66 -10.32 -4.24 -22.08
N PRO A 67 -10.35 -3.89 -23.38
CA PRO A 67 -11.23 -4.56 -24.36
C PRO A 67 -10.85 -6.02 -24.60
N ARG A 68 -9.64 -6.43 -24.22
CA ARG A 68 -9.14 -7.81 -24.30
C ARG A 68 -8.28 -8.10 -23.07
N GLY A 69 -8.45 -9.29 -22.50
CA GLY A 69 -7.70 -9.74 -21.33
C GLY A 69 -8.27 -9.27 -19.99
N PRO A 70 -7.71 -9.76 -18.86
CA PRO A 70 -8.15 -9.40 -17.54
C PRO A 70 -7.73 -7.97 -17.18
N LEU A 71 -8.48 -7.33 -16.27
CA LEU A 71 -8.09 -6.06 -15.66
C LEU A 71 -6.91 -6.31 -14.72
N ARG A 72 -5.76 -5.70 -14.98
CA ARG A 72 -4.56 -5.87 -14.16
C ARG A 72 -4.48 -4.77 -13.11
N VAL A 73 -4.52 -5.16 -11.84
CA VAL A 73 -4.51 -4.24 -10.69
C VAL A 73 -3.22 -4.44 -9.90
N LEU A 74 -2.50 -3.35 -9.62
CA LEU A 74 -1.42 -3.35 -8.64
C LEU A 74 -1.91 -2.75 -7.33
N GLU A 75 -1.89 -3.52 -6.25
CA GLU A 75 -2.16 -3.00 -4.92
C GLU A 75 -0.87 -2.70 -4.14
N ILE A 76 -0.66 -1.41 -3.86
CA ILE A 76 0.46 -0.90 -3.09
C ILE A 76 0.11 -0.91 -1.60
N GLY A 77 0.97 -1.55 -0.80
CA GLY A 77 0.79 -1.81 0.63
C GLY A 77 -0.47 -2.61 0.90
N CYS A 78 -0.56 -3.76 0.25
CA CYS A 78 -1.71 -4.67 0.31
C CYS A 78 -2.04 -5.17 1.72
N GLY A 79 -1.08 -5.14 2.65
CA GLY A 79 -1.28 -5.64 4.02
C GLY A 79 -1.87 -7.05 4.02
N THR A 80 -3.06 -7.22 4.59
CA THR A 80 -3.75 -8.50 4.67
C THR A 80 -4.77 -8.76 3.55
N GLY A 81 -4.79 -7.95 2.47
CA GLY A 81 -5.70 -8.15 1.34
C GLY A 81 -7.13 -7.64 1.55
N ALA A 82 -7.34 -6.72 2.49
CA ALA A 82 -8.66 -6.28 2.95
C ALA A 82 -9.55 -5.56 1.91
N ASN A 83 -9.07 -5.37 0.68
CA ASN A 83 -9.81 -4.72 -0.41
C ASN A 83 -10.29 -5.72 -1.48
N PHE A 84 -9.77 -6.95 -1.49
CA PHE A 84 -10.00 -7.93 -2.55
C PHE A 84 -11.49 -8.29 -2.72
N GLU A 85 -12.26 -8.32 -1.63
CA GLU A 85 -13.71 -8.57 -1.70
C GLU A 85 -14.49 -7.53 -2.55
N HIS A 86 -13.89 -6.36 -2.80
CA HIS A 86 -14.53 -5.26 -3.52
C HIS A 86 -14.09 -5.13 -4.97
N TYR A 87 -13.11 -5.92 -5.42
CA TYR A 87 -12.63 -5.87 -6.79
C TYR A 87 -13.54 -6.64 -7.75
N PRO A 88 -13.69 -6.19 -9.01
CA PRO A 88 -14.53 -6.88 -9.97
C PRO A 88 -13.98 -8.28 -10.28
N ALA A 89 -14.88 -9.19 -10.64
CA ALA A 89 -14.51 -10.56 -11.01
C ALA A 89 -13.60 -10.58 -12.25
N GLY A 90 -12.67 -11.53 -12.28
CA GLY A 90 -11.72 -11.72 -13.38
C GLY A 90 -10.55 -10.72 -13.41
N CYS A 91 -10.34 -9.96 -12.33
CA CYS A 91 -9.14 -9.13 -12.21
C CYS A 91 -7.92 -9.98 -11.86
N THR A 92 -6.78 -9.61 -12.44
CA THR A 92 -5.48 -10.15 -12.08
C THR A 92 -4.79 -9.19 -11.13
N ILE A 93 -4.45 -9.67 -9.94
CA ILE A 93 -3.94 -8.85 -8.84
C ILE A 93 -2.45 -9.11 -8.63
N THR A 94 -1.64 -8.07 -8.76
CA THR A 94 -0.27 -8.03 -8.21
C THR A 94 -0.30 -7.21 -6.92
N CYS A 95 0.39 -7.69 -5.89
CA CYS A 95 0.48 -7.01 -4.59
C CYS A 95 1.90 -6.58 -4.30
N THR A 96 2.10 -5.46 -3.60
CA THR A 96 3.41 -5.06 -3.07
C THR A 96 3.33 -4.60 -1.63
N ASP A 97 4.26 -5.04 -0.79
CA ASP A 97 4.44 -4.55 0.58
C ASP A 97 5.89 -4.75 1.01
N PRO A 98 6.52 -3.81 1.73
CA PRO A 98 7.89 -4.00 2.20
C PRO A 98 8.03 -5.18 3.17
N ASN A 99 6.96 -5.61 3.86
CA ASN A 99 6.98 -6.67 4.84
C ASN A 99 6.61 -8.05 4.23
N PRO A 100 7.56 -8.99 4.10
CA PRO A 100 7.30 -10.29 3.47
C PRO A 100 6.30 -11.15 4.25
N ASN A 101 6.09 -10.86 5.52
CA ASN A 101 5.23 -11.66 6.40
C ASN A 101 3.73 -11.53 6.09
N PHE A 102 3.34 -10.60 5.21
CA PHE A 102 1.97 -10.46 4.75
C PHE A 102 1.54 -11.54 3.75
N GLN A 103 2.48 -12.21 3.07
CA GLN A 103 2.19 -13.17 2.02
C GLN A 103 1.19 -14.26 2.45
N LYS A 104 1.31 -14.78 3.67
CA LYS A 104 0.37 -15.78 4.21
C LYS A 104 -1.06 -15.25 4.30
N TYR A 105 -1.23 -14.02 4.78
CA TYR A 105 -2.55 -13.40 4.91
C TYR A 105 -3.16 -13.05 3.55
N LEU A 106 -2.31 -12.67 2.59
CA LEU A 106 -2.76 -12.45 1.21
C LEU A 106 -3.28 -13.74 0.59
N GLN A 107 -2.62 -14.88 0.82
CA GLN A 107 -3.10 -16.18 0.37
C GLN A 107 -4.49 -16.51 0.96
N GLU A 108 -4.66 -16.36 2.29
CA GLU A 108 -5.96 -16.55 2.95
C GLU A 108 -7.05 -15.59 2.39
N SER A 109 -6.68 -14.33 2.11
CA SER A 109 -7.60 -13.35 1.52
C SER A 109 -7.96 -13.66 0.07
N MET A 110 -7.04 -14.27 -0.70
CA MET A 110 -7.30 -14.71 -2.07
C MET A 110 -8.18 -15.96 -2.09
N GLU A 111 -7.99 -16.90 -1.16
CA GLU A 111 -8.85 -18.09 -1.01
C GLU A 111 -10.32 -17.71 -0.72
N SER A 112 -10.53 -16.65 0.05
CA SER A 112 -11.85 -16.07 0.31
C SER A 112 -12.40 -15.18 -0.82
N SER A 113 -11.59 -14.89 -1.84
CA SER A 113 -11.93 -14.05 -2.99
C SER A 113 -11.71 -14.81 -4.32
N PRO A 114 -12.43 -15.94 -4.55
CA PRO A 114 -12.19 -16.82 -5.70
C PRO A 114 -12.54 -16.18 -7.05
N HIS A 115 -13.17 -15.01 -7.06
CA HIS A 115 -13.46 -14.22 -8.25
C HIS A 115 -12.24 -13.48 -8.80
N LEU A 116 -11.10 -13.51 -8.10
CA LEU A 116 -9.87 -12.84 -8.49
C LEU A 116 -8.77 -13.84 -8.86
N GLU A 117 -7.88 -13.42 -9.74
CA GLU A 117 -6.65 -14.15 -10.06
C GLU A 117 -5.47 -13.52 -9.32
N TYR A 118 -4.76 -14.31 -8.51
CA TYR A 118 -3.56 -13.86 -7.84
C TYR A 118 -2.32 -14.05 -8.72
N GLU A 119 -1.68 -12.96 -9.13
CA GLU A 119 -0.49 -13.04 -9.99
C GLU A 119 0.77 -13.27 -9.16
N ARG A 120 1.08 -12.33 -8.25
CA ARG A 120 2.31 -12.38 -7.44
C ARG A 120 2.29 -11.35 -6.30
N PHE A 121 3.16 -11.60 -5.33
CA PHE A 121 3.52 -10.67 -4.26
C PHE A 121 4.96 -10.18 -4.41
N LEU A 122 5.14 -8.86 -4.37
CA LEU A 122 6.43 -8.20 -4.46
C LEU A 122 6.80 -7.63 -3.10
N VAL A 123 7.98 -8.02 -2.61
CA VAL A 123 8.52 -7.44 -1.37
C VAL A 123 9.30 -6.19 -1.74
N ALA A 124 8.60 -5.06 -1.81
CA ALA A 124 9.16 -3.78 -2.24
C ALA A 124 8.49 -2.60 -1.53
N PRO A 125 9.25 -1.52 -1.25
CA PRO A 125 8.65 -0.26 -0.79
C PRO A 125 7.88 0.41 -1.94
N ALA A 126 6.90 1.24 -1.60
CA ALA A 126 6.06 1.92 -2.59
C ALA A 126 6.84 2.89 -3.49
N GLU A 127 7.99 3.39 -3.01
CA GLU A 127 8.88 4.30 -3.71
C GLU A 127 9.79 3.60 -4.74
N ASP A 128 9.86 2.27 -4.74
CA ASP A 128 10.72 1.50 -5.64
C ASP A 128 9.96 0.27 -6.18
N LEU A 129 9.31 0.44 -7.32
CA LEU A 129 8.53 -0.59 -8.01
C LEU A 129 9.21 -1.06 -9.29
N ARG A 130 10.55 -1.04 -9.36
CA ARG A 130 11.33 -1.47 -10.54
C ARG A 130 11.05 -2.92 -10.99
N GLN A 131 10.49 -3.76 -10.11
CA GLN A 131 10.06 -5.13 -10.40
C GLN A 131 8.75 -5.19 -11.22
N VAL A 132 8.05 -4.07 -11.36
CA VAL A 132 6.84 -3.91 -12.17
C VAL A 132 7.23 -3.20 -13.47
N PRO A 133 7.00 -3.81 -14.65
CA PRO A 133 7.33 -3.18 -15.92
C PRO A 133 6.51 -1.93 -16.19
N ASP A 134 7.09 -1.00 -16.95
CA ASP A 134 6.41 0.20 -17.45
C ASP A 134 5.18 -0.19 -18.27
N GLY A 135 4.09 0.56 -18.15
CA GLY A 135 2.87 0.33 -18.93
C GLY A 135 2.31 -1.10 -18.85
N SER A 136 2.41 -1.75 -17.70
CA SER A 136 2.00 -3.15 -17.52
C SER A 136 0.73 -3.33 -16.69
N VAL A 137 0.25 -2.27 -16.02
CA VAL A 137 -0.88 -2.30 -15.08
C VAL A 137 -1.97 -1.34 -15.57
N ASP A 138 -3.23 -1.74 -15.44
CA ASP A 138 -4.37 -0.93 -15.85
C ASP A 138 -4.85 0.00 -14.72
N VAL A 139 -4.77 -0.45 -13.46
CA VAL A 139 -5.13 0.35 -12.27
C VAL A 139 -4.15 0.13 -11.12
N VAL A 140 -3.77 1.20 -10.42
CA VAL A 140 -2.98 1.14 -9.19
C VAL A 140 -3.90 1.46 -8.02
N VAL A 141 -3.88 0.65 -6.97
CA VAL A 141 -4.64 0.90 -5.73
C VAL A 141 -3.66 1.14 -4.59
N CYS A 142 -3.89 2.19 -3.81
CA CYS A 142 -3.08 2.55 -2.66
C CYS A 142 -4.00 3.01 -1.51
N THR A 143 -4.28 2.12 -0.55
CA THR A 143 -5.17 2.45 0.59
C THR A 143 -4.41 2.52 1.90
N LEU A 144 -4.44 3.67 2.58
CA LEU A 144 -3.80 3.88 3.90
C LEU A 144 -2.27 3.70 3.92
N VAL A 145 -1.61 3.84 2.76
CA VAL A 145 -0.15 3.62 2.63
C VAL A 145 0.61 4.93 2.48
N LEU A 146 0.01 5.96 1.87
CA LEU A 146 0.68 7.25 1.63
C LEU A 146 1.09 8.00 2.91
N CYS A 147 0.52 7.66 4.07
CA CYS A 147 0.96 8.21 5.37
C CYS A 147 2.27 7.60 5.88
N SER A 148 2.66 6.44 5.37
CA SER A 148 3.80 5.64 5.86
C SER A 148 5.02 5.70 4.94
N VAL A 149 4.89 6.31 3.76
CA VAL A 149 5.97 6.45 2.78
C VAL A 149 6.82 7.68 3.07
N LYS A 150 8.11 7.61 2.72
CA LYS A 150 9.06 8.71 2.92
C LYS A 150 8.86 9.82 1.89
N ASN A 151 8.48 9.45 0.66
CA ASN A 151 8.31 10.40 -0.44
C ASN A 151 7.10 10.04 -1.30
N THR A 152 5.97 10.71 -1.04
CA THR A 152 4.74 10.53 -1.82
C THR A 152 4.92 10.88 -3.30
N GLY A 153 5.76 11.85 -3.63
CA GLY A 153 6.05 12.24 -5.01
C GLY A 153 6.71 11.10 -5.81
N GLN A 154 7.63 10.36 -5.20
CA GLN A 154 8.25 9.18 -5.84
C GLN A 154 7.23 8.06 -6.07
N VAL A 155 6.36 7.79 -5.10
CA VAL A 155 5.28 6.79 -5.26
C VAL A 155 4.39 7.15 -6.45
N LEU A 156 4.01 8.43 -6.58
CA LEU A 156 3.18 8.88 -7.70
C LEU A 156 3.92 8.78 -9.06
N GLN A 157 5.24 9.00 -9.08
CA GLN A 157 6.05 8.81 -10.29
C GLN A 157 6.11 7.34 -10.70
N GLU A 158 6.36 6.44 -9.75
CA GLU A 158 6.35 5.00 -10.01
C GLU A 158 4.97 4.51 -10.46
N ALA A 159 3.90 4.95 -9.79
CA ALA A 159 2.52 4.65 -10.19
C ALA A 159 2.25 5.12 -11.63
N LYS A 160 2.69 6.33 -12.00
CA LYS A 160 2.54 6.82 -13.37
C LYS A 160 3.34 5.99 -14.39
N ARG A 161 4.56 5.57 -14.05
CA ARG A 161 5.43 4.77 -14.93
C ARG A 161 4.82 3.41 -15.27
N ILE A 162 4.24 2.73 -14.27
CA ILE A 162 3.72 1.36 -14.44
C ILE A 162 2.35 1.31 -15.11
N LEU A 163 1.60 2.42 -15.08
CA LEU A 163 0.28 2.51 -15.70
C LEU A 163 0.38 2.49 -17.22
N ARG A 164 -0.51 1.73 -17.88
CA ARG A 164 -0.61 1.72 -19.35
C ARG A 164 -0.92 3.12 -19.88
N GLU A 165 -0.05 3.64 -20.75
CA GLU A 165 -0.39 4.83 -21.53
C GLU A 165 -1.54 4.49 -22.50
N CYS A 166 -2.58 5.32 -22.51
CA CYS A 166 -3.87 5.14 -23.22
C CYS A 166 -4.93 4.24 -22.53
N ARG A 167 -5.53 4.77 -21.46
CA ARG A 167 -6.98 5.09 -21.41
C ARG A 167 -7.30 5.81 -20.10
N LYS A 168 -7.62 7.10 -20.21
CA LYS A 168 -8.09 8.00 -19.13
C LYS A 168 -7.14 8.10 -17.94
N PHE A 169 -6.26 9.09 -18.01
CA PHE A 169 -5.61 9.71 -16.86
C PHE A 169 -6.60 9.80 -15.69
N CYS A 170 -6.45 8.90 -14.71
CA CYS A 170 -7.43 8.68 -13.67
C CYS A 170 -7.29 9.78 -12.61
N ARG A 171 -8.21 10.74 -12.67
CA ARG A 171 -8.34 11.82 -11.69
C ARG A 171 -9.01 11.29 -10.42
N ILE A 172 -8.41 10.33 -9.70
CA ILE A 172 -8.89 9.83 -8.39
C ILE A 172 -8.02 10.34 -7.22
N ALA A 173 -7.13 11.30 -7.46
CA ALA A 173 -6.61 12.13 -6.35
C ALA A 173 -7.62 13.21 -5.90
N GLY A 174 -8.41 13.76 -6.83
CA GLY A 174 -9.26 14.94 -6.60
C GLY A 174 -10.65 14.67 -6.01
N GLU A 175 -11.34 13.62 -6.48
CA GLU A 175 -12.69 13.29 -5.99
C GLU A 175 -12.65 12.67 -4.58
N THR A 176 -11.60 11.90 -4.27
CA THR A 176 -11.40 11.31 -2.93
C THR A 176 -11.03 12.36 -1.88
N LEU A 177 -10.36 13.46 -2.26
CA LEU A 177 -10.12 14.62 -1.38
C LEU A 177 -11.42 15.31 -0.95
N ASN A 178 -12.42 15.38 -1.84
CA ASN A 178 -13.72 16.00 -1.54
C ASN A 178 -14.63 15.07 -0.72
N PHE A 179 -14.60 13.75 -0.98
CA PHE A 179 -15.37 12.77 -0.21
C PHE A 179 -14.84 12.56 1.22
N LEU A 180 -13.53 12.66 1.44
CA LEU A 180 -12.92 12.51 2.78
C LEU A 180 -12.90 13.82 3.58
N GLY A 181 -12.99 14.97 2.91
CA GLY A 181 -13.19 16.28 3.54
C GLY A 181 -14.55 16.41 4.25
N SER A 182 -15.60 15.75 3.74
CA SER A 182 -16.92 15.70 4.40
C SER A 182 -16.97 14.78 5.63
N LEU A 183 -15.96 13.90 5.80
CA LEU A 183 -15.83 12.96 6.91
C LEU A 183 -14.82 13.42 7.99
N GLY A 184 -14.20 14.59 7.83
CA GLY A 184 -13.31 15.19 8.85
C GLY A 184 -11.90 14.60 8.96
N TRP A 185 -11.41 13.89 7.95
CA TRP A 185 -10.10 13.23 7.99
C TRP A 185 -8.95 14.15 7.56
N ASN A 186 -7.84 14.13 8.32
CA ASN A 186 -6.63 14.87 8.04
C ASN A 186 -5.92 14.30 6.78
N LYS A 187 -5.48 15.18 5.87
CA LYS A 187 -5.04 14.93 4.47
C LYS A 187 -3.88 13.92 4.28
N ARG A 188 -3.37 13.29 5.34
CA ARG A 188 -2.21 12.38 5.31
C ARG A 188 -2.58 10.91 5.15
N CYS A 189 -3.75 10.48 5.60
CA CYS A 189 -4.20 9.08 5.51
C CYS A 189 -5.23 8.91 4.38
N LEU A 190 -4.80 9.13 3.15
CA LEU A 190 -5.68 9.03 1.98
C LEU A 190 -5.70 7.58 1.45
N ALA A 191 -6.89 7.08 1.16
CA ALA A 191 -7.06 6.02 0.17
C ALA A 191 -7.05 6.68 -1.21
N SER A 192 -6.28 6.15 -2.15
CA SER A 192 -6.20 6.66 -3.51
C SER A 192 -6.11 5.47 -4.45
N ILE A 193 -7.09 5.38 -5.34
CA ILE A 193 -6.93 4.61 -6.58
C ILE A 193 -6.21 5.57 -7.53
N ILE A 194 -5.15 5.13 -8.19
CA ILE A 194 -4.34 5.90 -9.14
C ILE A 194 -4.46 5.22 -10.51
#